data_AF-A0A317FAG6-F1
#
_entry.id   AF-A0A317FAG6-F1
#
_cell.length_a   1.000
_cell.length_b   1.000
_cell.length_c   1.000
_cell.angle_alpha   90.00
_cell.angle_beta   90.00
_cell.angle_gamma   90.00
#
_symmetry.space_group_name_H-M   'P 1'
#
loop_
_entity.id
_entity.type
_entity.pdbx_description
1 polymer ?
#
loop_
_entity_poly.entity_id
_entity_poly.type
_entity_poly.pdbx_seq_one_letter_code
_entity_poly.pdbx_strand_id
1 'polypeptide(L)'
;MARRMDGARPGRAGVEAAVARIEAARSLDGPSRAIENALLARPAQIAGRPARHVQDALHGSWLGHPLHPALVTIPIGTWTFALGLDLLDALGVLRARSAARAADGALKAGAAGAIAAAAAGLADWQYTDGRDRRVGLVHAAANGTALALTLGSIRLRAAGRRGEGRLASALGWACMAFGGYLGGHLVYRRRVGVDHADRSPEPREFIPVMPISALQEDRPRRVEVWDPQAQQQVGVALVLHRGRVHALGARCSHMGGPLDQGWVLEGRLVCPWHGSRFDLRTGCPAQGPSTAPQPRYAVRLRDGVVELRREQEPGDEVVTPGDLAQMAPAPPAGPPAQAARKADEVLTEHHMLLRRLFERIQALPREDPARRDLLRALASELEIHESIEDHIFYPAVRAVSEDVPVAHAEHRQLSDLLAATLKLNTATPAFEEHLRALHAAVNHHAGSEERSMFAHAQRLGEARLRALGEALERSLEEQRSSRASRAFRALKISLLEGV
;
A
#
# COMPACT_ATOMS: atom_id res chain seq x y z
N MET A 1 -19.49 4.76 -34.95
CA MET A 1 -20.07 5.64 -33.91
C MET A 1 -19.99 4.92 -32.57
N ALA A 2 -18.92 5.15 -31.81
CA ALA A 2 -18.71 4.54 -30.50
C ALA A 2 -19.49 5.32 -29.43
N ARG A 3 -20.49 4.68 -28.81
CA ARG A 3 -21.13 5.20 -27.60
C ARG A 3 -20.27 4.82 -26.40
N ARG A 4 -19.79 5.85 -25.69
CA ARG A 4 -19.14 5.75 -24.37
C ARG A 4 -20.08 5.08 -23.38
N MET A 5 -19.59 4.06 -22.70
CA MET A 5 -20.17 3.55 -21.46
C MET A 5 -19.55 4.31 -20.29
N ASP A 6 -20.20 5.39 -19.84
CA ASP A 6 -19.87 6.05 -18.58
C ASP A 6 -20.85 5.59 -17.50
N GLY A 7 -20.48 4.51 -16.80
CA GLY A 7 -21.16 4.00 -15.60
C GLY A 7 -20.53 4.51 -14.31
N ALA A 8 -20.02 5.75 -14.29
CA ALA A 8 -19.46 6.34 -13.08
C ALA A 8 -20.57 6.94 -12.19
N ARG A 9 -20.59 6.60 -10.90
CA ARG A 9 -21.47 7.25 -9.90
C ARG A 9 -21.30 8.78 -10.01
N PRO A 10 -22.39 9.55 -10.21
CA PRO A 10 -22.31 10.97 -10.62
C PRO A 10 -21.49 11.87 -9.66
N GLY A 11 -21.41 11.51 -8.37
CA GLY A 11 -20.58 12.24 -7.39
C GLY A 11 -19.08 11.95 -7.45
N ARG A 12 -18.65 10.72 -7.80
CA ARG A 12 -17.22 10.36 -7.89
C ARG A 12 -16.56 11.00 -9.11
N ALA A 13 -17.27 11.02 -10.24
CA ALA A 13 -16.80 11.66 -11.46
C ALA A 13 -16.53 13.17 -11.27
N GLY A 14 -17.31 13.85 -10.42
CA GLY A 14 -17.16 15.29 -10.18
C GLY A 14 -15.88 15.68 -9.43
N VAL A 15 -15.54 14.95 -8.36
CA VAL A 15 -14.35 15.26 -7.55
C VAL A 15 -13.07 14.90 -8.30
N GLU A 16 -13.05 13.75 -8.98
CA GLU A 16 -11.90 13.34 -9.80
C GLU A 16 -11.66 14.32 -10.96
N ALA A 17 -12.73 14.77 -11.63
CA ALA A 17 -12.63 15.81 -12.66
C ALA A 17 -12.11 17.15 -12.09
N ALA A 18 -12.49 17.51 -10.86
CA ALA A 18 -11.99 18.73 -10.22
C ALA A 18 -10.48 18.64 -9.93
N VAL A 19 -10.01 17.50 -9.41
CA VAL A 19 -8.56 17.27 -9.20
C VAL A 19 -7.81 17.28 -10.52
N ALA A 20 -8.33 16.62 -11.56
CA ALA A 20 -7.72 16.63 -12.88
C ALA A 20 -7.58 18.04 -13.47
N ARG A 21 -8.54 18.94 -13.22
CA ARG A 21 -8.42 20.36 -13.59
C ARG A 21 -7.30 21.07 -12.84
N ILE A 22 -7.14 20.82 -11.54
CA ILE A 22 -6.02 21.37 -10.75
C ILE A 22 -4.68 20.86 -11.31
N GLU A 23 -4.58 19.56 -11.58
CA GLU A 23 -3.38 18.97 -12.16
C GLU A 23 -3.03 19.55 -13.53
N ALA A 24 -4.02 19.95 -14.32
CA ALA A 24 -3.83 20.54 -15.65
C ALA A 24 -3.57 22.07 -15.61
N ALA A 25 -3.80 22.73 -14.48
CA ALA A 25 -3.79 24.20 -14.36
C ALA A 25 -2.37 24.79 -14.33
N ARG A 26 -1.70 24.86 -15.48
CA ARG A 26 -0.34 25.43 -15.63
C ARG A 26 -0.21 26.88 -15.13
N SER A 27 -1.32 27.63 -15.02
CA SER A 27 -1.33 28.96 -14.41
C SER A 27 -0.88 28.97 -12.94
N LEU A 28 -0.92 27.84 -12.25
CA LEU A 28 -0.45 27.69 -10.86
C LEU A 28 1.08 27.54 -10.75
N ASP A 29 1.79 27.30 -11.86
CA ASP A 29 3.24 27.08 -11.84
C ASP A 29 4.00 28.35 -11.44
N GLY A 30 3.59 29.51 -11.94
CA GLY A 30 4.19 30.81 -11.58
C GLY A 30 4.05 31.13 -10.08
N PRO A 31 2.81 31.17 -9.53
CA PRO A 31 2.58 31.40 -8.10
C PRO A 31 3.32 30.41 -7.20
N SER A 32 3.36 29.12 -7.56
CA SER A 32 4.05 28.11 -6.76
C SER A 32 5.56 28.43 -6.62
N ARG A 33 6.24 28.72 -7.72
CA ARG A 33 7.67 29.08 -7.72
C ARG A 33 7.93 30.38 -6.95
N ALA A 34 7.03 31.36 -7.04
CA ALA A 34 7.15 32.60 -6.29
C ALA A 34 7.09 32.35 -4.77
N ILE A 35 6.18 31.49 -4.32
CA ILE A 35 6.03 31.12 -2.91
C ILE A 35 7.27 30.39 -2.38
N GLU A 36 7.79 29.40 -3.13
CA GLU A 36 9.01 28.68 -2.75
C GLU A 36 10.20 29.65 -2.60
N ASN A 37 10.39 30.53 -3.59
CA ASN A 37 11.47 31.49 -3.56
C ASN A 37 11.38 32.44 -2.35
N ALA A 38 10.16 32.88 -2.02
CA ALA A 38 9.92 33.80 -0.91
C ALA A 38 10.07 33.13 0.46
N LEU A 39 9.55 31.91 0.64
CA LEU A 39 9.43 31.27 1.95
C LEU A 39 10.57 30.30 2.28
N LEU A 40 11.28 29.78 1.27
CA LEU A 40 12.30 28.74 1.47
C LEU A 40 13.66 29.15 0.92
N ALA A 41 13.75 29.51 -0.36
CA ALA A 41 15.04 29.75 -1.00
C ALA A 41 15.78 30.95 -0.39
N ARG A 42 15.09 32.09 -0.22
CA ARG A 42 15.70 33.30 0.37
C ARG A 42 16.10 33.11 1.85
N PRO A 43 15.23 32.60 2.75
CA PRO A 43 15.63 32.36 4.13
C PRO A 43 16.78 31.35 4.27
N ALA A 44 16.78 30.27 3.49
CA ALA A 44 17.84 29.25 3.54
C ALA A 44 19.20 29.78 3.05
N GLN A 45 19.20 30.62 2.01
CA GLN A 45 20.42 31.29 1.52
C GLN A 45 21.03 32.24 2.56
N ILE A 46 20.18 32.90 3.35
CA ILE A 46 20.62 33.84 4.41
C ILE A 46 21.09 33.10 5.66
N ALA A 47 20.38 32.05 6.07
CA ALA A 47 20.60 31.38 7.36
C ALA A 47 21.63 30.22 7.32
N GLY A 48 22.05 29.73 6.15
CA GLY A 48 23.19 28.83 6.01
C GLY A 48 23.00 27.44 6.66
N ARG A 49 24.01 26.95 7.41
CA ARG A 49 24.00 25.61 8.05
C ARG A 49 22.83 25.38 9.03
N PRO A 50 22.47 26.32 9.92
CA PRO A 50 21.29 26.21 10.79
C PRO A 50 19.99 25.90 10.05
N ALA A 51 19.79 26.51 8.88
CA ALA A 51 18.58 26.28 8.07
C ALA A 51 18.43 24.83 7.63
N ARG A 52 19.54 24.15 7.32
CA ARG A 52 19.55 22.74 6.91
C ARG A 52 19.16 21.80 8.05
N HIS A 53 19.62 22.04 9.28
CA HIS A 53 19.20 21.23 10.43
C HIS A 53 17.71 21.39 10.73
N VAL A 54 17.18 22.61 10.61
CA VAL A 54 15.74 22.85 10.74
C VAL A 54 14.97 22.14 9.63
N GLN A 55 15.45 22.20 8.38
CA GLN A 55 14.84 21.47 7.27
C GLN A 55 14.83 19.96 7.52
N ASP A 56 15.96 19.36 7.90
CA ASP A 56 16.03 17.92 8.22
C ASP A 56 15.03 17.54 9.33
N ALA A 57 14.92 18.38 10.37
CA ALA A 57 13.95 18.18 11.45
C ALA A 57 12.50 18.24 10.95
N LEU A 58 12.20 19.18 10.04
CA LEU A 58 10.87 19.36 9.44
C LEU A 58 10.47 18.23 8.47
N HIS A 59 11.44 17.60 7.79
CA HIS A 59 11.18 16.37 7.03
C HIS A 59 10.85 15.21 7.97
N GLY A 60 11.41 15.19 9.19
CA GLY A 60 11.27 14.07 10.13
C GLY A 60 12.35 13.00 9.98
N SER A 61 13.53 13.34 9.45
CA SER A 61 14.63 12.38 9.28
C SER A 61 15.06 11.74 10.61
N TRP A 62 14.97 12.47 11.71
CA TRP A 62 15.22 11.97 13.08
C TRP A 62 14.17 10.98 13.58
N LEU A 63 12.96 11.03 13.05
CA LEU A 63 11.84 10.16 13.42
C LEU A 63 11.86 8.85 12.60
N GLY A 64 12.56 8.83 11.46
CA GLY A 64 12.46 7.76 10.46
C GLY A 64 11.13 7.79 9.67
N HIS A 65 10.30 8.80 9.88
CA HIS A 65 9.00 8.98 9.22
C HIS A 65 8.76 10.46 8.89
N PRO A 66 8.01 10.75 7.80
CA PRO A 66 7.61 12.12 7.47
C PRO A 66 6.88 12.80 8.63
N LEU A 67 7.32 14.00 9.01
CA LEU A 67 6.75 14.73 10.16
C LEU A 67 5.36 15.30 9.84
N HIS A 68 5.12 15.75 8.61
CA HIS A 68 3.85 16.38 8.23
C HIS A 68 2.62 15.47 8.47
N PRO A 69 2.58 14.21 8.00
CA PRO A 69 1.47 13.28 8.29
C PRO A 69 1.24 13.02 9.79
N ALA A 70 2.29 13.03 10.60
CA ALA A 70 2.15 12.88 12.06
C ALA A 70 1.48 14.12 12.68
N LEU A 71 1.91 15.32 12.27
CA LEU A 71 1.42 16.58 12.83
C LEU A 71 -0.02 16.91 12.42
N VAL A 72 -0.46 16.57 11.20
CA VAL A 72 -1.84 16.87 10.75
C VAL A 72 -2.92 16.14 11.55
N THR A 73 -2.56 15.06 12.26
CA THR A 73 -3.50 14.35 13.15
C THR A 73 -4.02 15.27 14.27
N ILE A 74 -3.22 16.24 14.73
CA ILE A 74 -3.56 17.19 15.79
C ILE A 74 -4.70 18.12 15.36
N PRO A 75 -4.58 18.94 14.29
CA PRO A 75 -5.68 19.80 13.85
C PRO A 75 -6.90 18.99 13.41
N ILE A 76 -6.72 17.85 12.72
CA ILE A 76 -7.85 17.02 12.28
C ILE A 76 -8.66 16.54 13.50
N GLY A 77 -8.00 15.96 14.50
CA GLY A 77 -8.68 15.47 15.69
C GLY A 77 -9.31 16.60 16.51
N THR A 78 -8.54 17.65 16.81
CA THR A 78 -8.99 18.73 17.69
C THR A 78 -10.09 19.60 17.07
N TRP A 79 -10.02 19.93 15.78
CA TRP A 79 -11.07 20.72 15.12
C TRP A 79 -12.33 19.91 14.87
N THR A 80 -12.21 18.61 14.58
CA THR A 80 -13.39 17.72 14.50
C THR A 80 -14.06 17.58 15.87
N PHE A 81 -13.28 17.44 16.94
CA PHE A 81 -13.80 17.42 18.29
C PHE A 81 -14.52 18.73 18.67
N ALA A 82 -13.92 19.89 18.36
CA ALA A 82 -14.55 21.18 18.58
C ALA A 82 -15.88 21.32 17.81
N LEU A 83 -15.90 20.91 16.52
CA LEU A 83 -17.11 20.91 15.70
C LEU A 83 -18.21 20.03 16.33
N GLY A 84 -17.87 18.83 16.80
CA GLY A 84 -18.80 17.92 17.46
C GLY A 84 -19.39 18.53 18.74
N LEU A 85 -18.55 19.12 19.60
CA LEU A 85 -19.01 19.80 20.81
C LEU A 85 -19.93 20.98 20.50
N ASP A 86 -19.59 21.79 19.50
CA ASP A 86 -20.41 22.93 19.11
C ASP A 86 -21.74 22.51 18.46
N LEU A 87 -21.77 21.38 17.74
CA LEU A 87 -23.01 20.80 17.21
C LEU A 87 -23.90 20.27 18.33
N LEU A 88 -23.35 19.53 19.30
CA LEU A 88 -24.11 19.00 20.44
C LEU A 88 -24.68 20.11 21.32
N ASP A 89 -23.94 21.20 21.51
CA ASP A 89 -24.41 22.39 22.23
C ASP A 89 -25.48 23.14 21.41
N ALA A 90 -25.33 23.25 20.09
CA ALA A 90 -26.35 23.84 19.21
C ALA A 90 -27.66 23.03 19.18
N LEU A 91 -27.58 21.70 19.25
CA LEU A 91 -28.73 20.79 19.34
C LEU A 91 -29.32 20.71 20.76
N GLY A 92 -28.71 21.37 21.75
CA GLY A 92 -29.17 21.36 23.13
C GLY A 92 -28.92 20.04 23.88
N VAL A 93 -28.15 19.12 23.31
CA VAL A 93 -27.82 17.81 23.89
C VAL A 93 -26.82 17.94 25.03
N LEU A 94 -25.86 18.87 24.92
CA LEU A 94 -24.83 19.13 25.93
C LEU A 94 -24.72 20.63 26.20
N ARG A 95 -25.35 21.11 27.27
CA ARG A 95 -25.29 22.54 27.70
C ARG A 95 -24.31 22.76 28.83
N ALA A 96 -23.08 22.30 28.67
CA ALA A 96 -22.05 22.42 29.72
C ALA A 96 -21.05 23.54 29.40
N ARG A 97 -20.85 24.47 30.35
CA ARG A 97 -19.77 25.49 30.26
C ARG A 97 -18.37 24.86 30.12
N SER A 98 -18.21 23.61 30.52
CA SER A 98 -16.99 22.81 30.30
C SER A 98 -16.81 22.42 28.84
N ALA A 99 -17.88 22.02 28.13
CA ALA A 99 -17.84 21.68 26.71
C ALA A 99 -17.46 22.89 25.85
N ALA A 100 -18.01 24.07 26.17
CA ALA A 100 -17.64 25.31 25.48
C ALA A 100 -16.15 25.64 25.62
N ARG A 101 -15.59 25.51 26.84
CA ARG A 101 -14.16 25.70 27.11
C ARG A 101 -13.29 24.65 26.42
N ALA A 102 -13.73 23.39 26.38
CA ALA A 102 -13.02 22.31 25.72
C ALA A 102 -12.95 22.54 24.19
N ALA A 103 -14.05 22.98 23.56
CA ALA A 103 -14.05 23.35 22.14
C ALA A 103 -13.06 24.48 21.86
N ASP A 104 -13.04 25.52 22.70
CA ASP A 104 -12.15 26.67 22.52
C ASP A 104 -10.67 26.28 22.73
N GLY A 105 -10.38 25.40 23.68
CA GLY A 105 -9.06 24.82 23.88
C GLY A 105 -8.62 23.95 22.70
N ALA A 106 -9.50 23.12 22.17
CA ALA A 106 -9.25 22.27 21.02
C ALA A 106 -8.95 23.10 19.75
N LEU A 107 -9.70 24.18 19.49
CA LEU A 107 -9.39 25.07 18.36
C LEU A 107 -7.99 25.68 18.46
N LYS A 108 -7.57 26.12 19.66
CA LYS A 108 -6.24 26.69 19.90
C LYS A 108 -5.13 25.64 19.71
N ALA A 109 -5.30 24.46 20.30
CA ALA A 109 -4.35 23.35 20.16
C ALA A 109 -4.22 22.94 18.69
N GLY A 110 -5.34 22.81 17.97
CA GLY A 110 -5.35 22.52 16.55
C GLY A 110 -4.71 23.61 15.71
N ALA A 111 -4.91 24.89 16.03
CA ALA A 111 -4.24 25.99 15.32
C ALA A 111 -2.71 25.95 15.47
N ALA A 112 -2.20 25.65 16.67
CA ALA A 112 -0.78 25.44 16.89
C ALA A 112 -0.25 24.24 16.11
N GLY A 113 -0.97 23.11 16.15
CA GLY A 113 -0.64 21.90 15.38
C GLY A 113 -0.65 22.14 13.87
N ALA A 114 -1.62 22.92 13.37
CA ALA A 114 -1.72 23.27 11.94
C ALA A 114 -0.55 24.14 11.47
N ILE A 115 -0.06 25.07 12.29
CA ILE A 115 1.14 25.88 11.97
C ILE A 115 2.37 24.99 11.86
N ALA A 116 2.56 24.08 12.83
CA ALA A 116 3.68 23.14 12.82
C ALA A 116 3.59 22.20 11.60
N ALA A 117 2.39 21.66 11.31
CA ALA A 117 2.15 20.81 10.15
C ALA A 117 2.38 21.56 8.83
N ALA A 118 1.99 22.83 8.73
CA ALA A 118 2.22 23.66 7.55
C ALA A 118 3.72 23.91 7.31
N ALA A 119 4.51 24.12 8.38
CA ALA A 119 5.96 24.26 8.26
C ALA A 119 6.62 22.97 7.73
N ALA A 120 6.23 21.80 8.27
CA ALA A 120 6.72 20.50 7.79
C ALA A 120 6.29 20.25 6.33
N GLY A 121 5.02 20.48 6.00
CA GLY A 121 4.50 20.27 4.65
C GLY A 121 5.10 21.22 3.62
N LEU A 122 5.48 22.44 4.01
CA LEU A 122 6.19 23.37 3.14
C LEU A 122 7.61 22.88 2.81
N ALA A 123 8.29 22.26 3.79
CA ALA A 123 9.61 21.65 3.56
C ALA A 123 9.52 20.49 2.56
N ASP A 124 8.50 19.63 2.66
CA ASP A 124 8.30 18.52 1.73
C ASP A 124 7.87 19.00 0.33
N TRP A 125 6.97 20.00 0.26
CA TRP A 125 6.39 20.50 -0.99
C TRP A 125 7.42 21.09 -1.95
N GLN A 126 8.54 21.63 -1.46
CA GLN A 126 9.55 22.28 -2.29
C GLN A 126 10.17 21.34 -3.32
N TYR A 127 10.20 20.03 -3.06
CA TYR A 127 10.74 19.01 -3.96
C TYR A 127 9.73 18.48 -4.97
N THR A 128 8.48 18.96 -4.92
CA THR A 128 7.45 18.56 -5.88
C THR A 128 7.52 19.42 -7.15
N ASP A 129 7.19 18.82 -8.29
CA ASP A 129 7.13 19.50 -9.58
C ASP A 129 5.84 19.18 -10.35
N GLY A 130 5.56 19.96 -11.38
CA GLY A 130 4.46 19.76 -12.31
C GLY A 130 3.11 19.60 -11.61
N ARG A 131 2.44 18.47 -11.87
CA ARG A 131 1.06 18.23 -11.39
C ARG A 131 0.98 18.16 -9.88
N ASP A 132 1.99 17.56 -9.24
CA ASP A 132 2.02 17.32 -7.80
C ASP A 132 2.16 18.64 -7.05
N ARG A 133 3.03 19.50 -7.56
CA ARG A 133 3.24 20.84 -7.05
C ARG A 133 1.97 21.68 -7.09
N ARG A 134 1.21 21.61 -8.19
CA ARG A 134 -0.06 22.34 -8.36
C ARG A 134 -1.13 21.88 -7.37
N VAL A 135 -1.29 20.57 -7.21
CA VAL A 135 -2.21 20.02 -6.21
C VAL A 135 -1.77 20.42 -4.80
N GLY A 136 -0.46 20.36 -4.52
CA GLY A 136 0.12 20.81 -3.25
C GLY A 136 -0.16 22.28 -2.94
N LEU A 137 -0.13 23.16 -3.95
CA LEU A 137 -0.46 24.57 -3.78
C LEU A 137 -1.93 24.77 -3.38
N VAL A 138 -2.87 24.09 -4.07
CA VAL A 138 -4.31 24.19 -3.75
C VAL A 138 -4.61 23.56 -2.39
N HIS A 139 -3.94 22.46 -2.05
CA HIS A 139 -3.98 21.85 -0.73
C HIS A 139 -3.53 22.85 0.36
N ALA A 140 -2.40 23.52 0.16
CA ALA A 140 -1.89 24.52 1.09
C ALA A 140 -2.83 25.72 1.22
N ALA A 141 -3.42 26.19 0.11
CA ALA A 141 -4.39 27.29 0.13
C ALA A 141 -5.68 26.93 0.88
N ALA A 142 -6.20 25.72 0.69
CA ALA A 142 -7.38 25.22 1.40
C ALA A 142 -7.13 25.14 2.91
N ASN A 143 -5.99 24.58 3.32
CA ASN A 143 -5.63 24.47 4.74
C ASN A 143 -5.23 25.82 5.37
N GLY A 144 -4.62 26.72 4.60
CA GLY A 144 -4.36 28.09 5.04
C GLY A 144 -5.67 28.87 5.29
N THR A 145 -6.66 28.67 4.42
CA THR A 145 -8.02 29.22 4.61
C THR A 145 -8.67 28.61 5.85
N ALA A 146 -8.53 27.30 6.06
CA ALA A 146 -9.03 26.62 7.26
C ALA A 146 -8.43 27.18 8.56
N LEU A 147 -7.12 27.41 8.57
CA LEU A 147 -6.41 28.03 9.69
C LEU A 147 -6.88 29.46 9.93
N ALA A 148 -7.00 30.28 8.88
CA ALA A 148 -7.46 31.66 9.00
C ALA A 148 -8.90 31.74 9.56
N LEU A 149 -9.81 30.89 9.07
CA LEU A 149 -11.18 30.78 9.58
C LEU A 149 -11.21 30.32 11.05
N THR A 150 -10.33 29.40 11.44
CA THR A 150 -10.22 28.94 12.83
C THR A 150 -9.67 30.02 13.76
N LEU A 151 -8.63 30.75 13.35
CA LEU A 151 -8.11 31.89 14.10
C LEU A 151 -9.19 33.00 14.22
N GLY A 152 -9.94 33.23 13.14
CA GLY A 152 -11.12 34.09 13.15
C GLY A 152 -12.19 33.63 14.13
N SER A 153 -12.49 32.32 14.17
CA SER A 153 -13.39 31.71 15.15
C SER A 153 -12.93 31.97 16.59
N ILE A 154 -11.65 31.74 16.89
CA ILE A 154 -11.06 32.00 18.22
C ILE A 154 -11.26 33.47 18.62
N ARG A 155 -11.00 34.41 17.70
CA ARG A 155 -11.21 35.85 17.94
C ARG A 155 -12.69 36.19 18.17
N LEU A 156 -13.59 35.67 17.35
CA LEU A 156 -15.04 35.90 17.46
C LEU A 156 -15.60 35.37 18.78
N ARG A 157 -15.17 34.18 19.21
CA ARG A 157 -15.54 33.59 20.50
C ARG A 157 -15.04 34.42 21.67
N ALA A 158 -13.80 34.91 21.60
CA ALA A 158 -13.24 35.81 22.61
C ALA A 158 -14.00 37.15 22.71
N ALA A 159 -14.58 37.61 21.60
CA ALA A 159 -15.42 38.82 21.54
C ALA A 159 -16.90 38.57 21.91
N GLY A 160 -17.26 37.39 22.41
CA GLY A 160 -18.65 37.04 22.78
C GLY A 160 -19.55 36.65 21.61
N ARG A 161 -19.07 36.71 20.36
CA ARG A 161 -19.83 36.39 19.14
C ARG A 161 -19.76 34.88 18.83
N ARG A 162 -20.19 34.05 19.79
CA ARG A 162 -19.99 32.58 19.72
C ARG A 162 -20.68 31.92 18.54
N GLY A 163 -21.89 32.36 18.16
CA GLY A 163 -22.61 31.79 17.01
C GLY A 163 -21.84 31.94 15.70
N GLU A 164 -21.32 33.14 15.43
CA GLU A 164 -20.45 33.39 14.28
C GLU A 164 -19.12 32.65 14.38
N GLY A 165 -18.56 32.55 15.59
CA GLY A 165 -17.40 31.73 15.85
C GLY A 165 -17.61 30.27 15.46
N ARG A 166 -18.76 29.67 15.82
CA ARG A 166 -19.11 28.30 15.43
C ARG A 166 -19.20 28.14 13.91
N LEU A 167 -19.85 29.07 13.23
CA LEU A 167 -19.94 29.07 11.77
C LEU A 167 -18.55 29.15 11.13
N ALA A 168 -17.69 30.07 11.59
CA ALA A 168 -16.33 30.22 11.09
C ALA A 168 -15.50 28.94 11.28
N SER A 169 -15.56 28.29 12.46
CA SER A 169 -14.85 27.02 12.70
C SER A 169 -15.44 25.86 11.88
N ALA A 170 -16.75 25.84 11.63
CA ALA A 170 -17.38 24.82 10.80
C ALA A 170 -16.97 24.96 9.32
N LEU A 171 -16.93 26.18 8.80
CA LEU A 171 -16.38 26.47 7.47
C LEU A 171 -14.88 26.15 7.39
N GLY A 172 -14.12 26.48 8.44
CA GLY A 172 -12.71 26.11 8.55
C GLY A 172 -12.51 24.60 8.50
N TRP A 173 -13.33 23.84 9.23
CA TRP A 173 -13.32 22.38 9.18
C TRP A 173 -13.65 21.84 7.79
N ALA A 174 -14.62 22.42 7.08
CA ALA A 174 -14.95 22.02 5.71
C ALA A 174 -13.76 22.26 4.74
N CYS A 175 -13.08 23.40 4.85
CA CYS A 175 -11.86 23.68 4.10
C CYS A 175 -10.73 22.68 4.44
N MET A 176 -10.54 22.35 5.73
CA MET A 176 -9.57 21.34 6.17
C MET A 176 -9.93 19.95 5.61
N ALA A 177 -11.20 19.55 5.61
CA ALA A 177 -11.63 18.27 5.06
C ALA A 177 -11.33 18.17 3.55
N PHE A 178 -11.60 19.24 2.80
CA PHE A 178 -11.22 19.32 1.38
C PHE A 178 -9.70 19.29 1.18
N GLY A 179 -8.94 20.04 2.00
CA GLY A 179 -7.49 19.98 2.02
C GLY A 179 -6.98 18.57 2.31
N GLY A 180 -7.57 17.87 3.29
CA GLY A 180 -7.26 16.49 3.64
C GLY A 180 -7.49 15.52 2.49
N TYR A 181 -8.58 15.69 1.72
CA TYR A 181 -8.80 14.91 0.50
C TYR A 181 -7.68 15.11 -0.54
N LEU A 182 -7.27 16.36 -0.79
CA LEU A 182 -6.15 16.65 -1.70
C LEU A 182 -4.82 16.09 -1.16
N GLY A 183 -4.61 16.12 0.16
CA GLY A 183 -3.45 15.50 0.81
C GLY A 183 -3.42 13.99 0.60
N GLY A 184 -4.57 13.32 0.77
CA GLY A 184 -4.72 11.90 0.45
C GLY A 184 -4.44 11.58 -1.03
N HIS A 185 -4.87 12.44 -1.96
CA HIS A 185 -4.54 12.28 -3.38
C HIS A 185 -3.02 12.37 -3.63
N LEU A 186 -2.34 13.34 -3.02
CA LEU A 186 -0.88 13.48 -3.12
C LEU A 186 -0.14 12.21 -2.64
N VAL A 187 -0.54 11.66 -1.48
CA VAL A 187 0.11 10.46 -0.92
C VAL A 187 -0.26 9.20 -1.70
N TYR A 188 -1.55 8.88 -1.81
CA TYR A 188 -1.99 7.56 -2.28
C TYR A 188 -2.06 7.43 -3.80
N ARG A 189 -2.27 8.52 -4.54
CA ARG A 189 -2.34 8.50 -6.01
C ARG A 189 -1.06 8.99 -6.66
N ARG A 190 -0.41 9.99 -6.05
CA ARG A 190 0.79 10.62 -6.61
C ARG A 190 2.08 10.15 -5.93
N ARG A 191 2.00 9.34 -4.87
CA ARG A 191 3.15 8.78 -4.14
C ARG A 191 4.11 9.86 -3.63
N VAL A 192 3.57 11.01 -3.20
CA VAL A 192 4.36 12.06 -2.55
C VAL A 192 4.56 11.69 -1.08
N GLY A 193 5.81 11.74 -0.61
CA GLY A 193 6.14 11.43 0.79
C GLY A 193 6.04 9.95 1.18
N VAL A 194 6.09 9.04 0.20
CA VAL A 194 6.20 7.59 0.42
C VAL A 194 7.61 7.11 0.07
N ASP A 195 7.98 5.92 0.53
CA ASP A 195 9.25 5.29 0.16
C ASP A 195 9.24 4.83 -1.31
N HIS A 196 10.25 5.24 -2.07
CA HIS A 196 10.45 4.89 -3.49
C HIS A 196 11.62 3.94 -3.74
N ALA A 197 12.30 3.48 -2.69
CA ALA A 197 13.38 2.50 -2.83
C ALA A 197 12.84 1.16 -3.33
N ASP A 198 13.69 0.41 -4.04
CA ASP A 198 13.35 -0.95 -4.45
C ASP A 198 13.56 -1.90 -3.27
N ARG A 199 12.47 -2.41 -2.71
CA ARG A 199 12.47 -3.28 -1.53
C ARG A 199 12.52 -4.77 -1.89
N SER A 200 12.90 -5.12 -3.12
CA SER A 200 13.08 -6.54 -3.49
C SER A 200 13.98 -7.28 -2.47
N PRO A 201 13.59 -8.51 -2.07
CA PRO A 201 14.40 -9.35 -1.18
C PRO A 201 15.59 -10.01 -1.92
N GLU A 202 15.70 -9.83 -3.24
CA GLU A 202 16.75 -10.45 -4.05
C GLU A 202 18.03 -9.59 -4.13
N PRO A 203 19.20 -10.22 -4.26
CA PRO A 203 19.42 -11.66 -4.29
C PRO A 203 19.51 -12.25 -2.88
N ARG A 204 18.81 -13.36 -2.63
CA ARG A 204 18.82 -14.05 -1.32
C ARG A 204 20.15 -14.73 -1.00
N GLU A 205 20.91 -15.09 -2.04
CA GLU A 205 22.25 -15.67 -1.92
C GLU A 205 23.32 -14.71 -2.48
N PHE A 206 24.58 -14.99 -2.19
CA PHE A 206 25.68 -14.24 -2.78
C PHE A 206 25.79 -14.57 -4.27
N ILE A 207 25.52 -13.58 -5.11
CA ILE A 207 25.71 -13.69 -6.56
C ILE A 207 26.87 -12.81 -7.03
N PRO A 208 27.69 -13.27 -7.99
CA PRO A 208 28.72 -12.45 -8.61
C PRO A 208 28.08 -11.39 -9.50
N VAL A 209 28.54 -10.14 -9.39
CA VAL A 209 27.99 -9.03 -10.20
C VAL A 209 29.01 -8.33 -11.07
N MET A 210 30.25 -8.16 -10.61
CA MET A 210 31.31 -7.54 -11.40
C MET A 210 32.70 -7.71 -10.78
N PRO A 211 33.80 -7.60 -11.55
CA PRO A 211 35.16 -7.54 -10.98
C PRO A 211 35.39 -6.24 -10.20
N ILE A 212 36.14 -6.32 -9.10
CA ILE A 212 36.48 -5.13 -8.27
C ILE A 212 37.27 -4.09 -9.06
N SER A 213 38.07 -4.51 -10.04
CA SER A 213 38.85 -3.63 -10.91
C SER A 213 38.00 -2.71 -11.78
N ALA A 214 36.72 -3.02 -11.98
CA ALA A 214 35.78 -2.16 -12.68
C ALA A 214 35.20 -1.05 -11.79
N LEU A 215 35.41 -1.11 -10.47
CA LEU A 215 35.03 -0.05 -9.55
C LEU A 215 36.13 1.01 -9.44
N GLN A 216 35.72 2.27 -9.39
CA GLN A 216 36.60 3.40 -9.11
C GLN A 216 36.25 3.96 -7.73
N GLU A 217 37.27 4.41 -7.01
CA GLU A 217 37.12 5.02 -5.69
C GLU A 217 36.13 6.19 -5.75
N ASP A 218 35.18 6.22 -4.81
CA ASP A 218 34.15 7.24 -4.65
C ASP A 218 33.23 7.48 -5.86
N ARG A 219 33.21 6.55 -6.83
CA ARG A 219 32.34 6.61 -8.01
C ARG A 219 31.30 5.49 -7.97
N PRO A 220 30.02 5.82 -7.72
CA PRO A 220 28.97 4.82 -7.72
C PRO A 220 28.85 4.12 -9.07
N ARG A 221 28.57 2.81 -9.04
CA ARG A 221 28.35 2.00 -10.23
C ARG A 221 27.10 1.15 -10.07
N ARG A 222 26.21 1.23 -11.05
CA ARG A 222 25.01 0.41 -11.09
C ARG A 222 25.32 -1.01 -11.56
N VAL A 223 24.71 -1.97 -10.89
CA VAL A 223 24.51 -3.35 -11.36
C VAL A 223 23.04 -3.68 -11.28
N GLU A 224 22.59 -4.62 -12.11
CA GLU A 224 21.21 -5.10 -12.11
C GLU A 224 21.16 -6.51 -11.52
N VAL A 225 20.17 -6.75 -10.68
CA VAL A 225 19.86 -8.06 -10.12
C VAL A 225 18.47 -8.46 -10.61
N TRP A 226 18.31 -9.69 -11.08
CA TRP A 226 17.01 -10.18 -11.51
C TRP A 226 16.15 -10.57 -10.32
N ASP A 227 14.94 -10.01 -10.23
CA ASP A 227 13.88 -10.47 -9.34
C ASP A 227 12.93 -11.38 -10.13
N PRO A 228 12.92 -12.70 -9.88
CA PRO A 228 12.08 -13.64 -10.60
C PRO A 228 10.60 -13.53 -10.22
N GLN A 229 10.27 -13.03 -9.02
CA GLN A 229 8.89 -12.90 -8.54
C GLN A 229 8.23 -11.67 -9.17
N ALA A 230 8.93 -10.52 -9.11
CA ALA A 230 8.44 -9.28 -9.69
C ALA A 230 8.70 -9.18 -11.22
N GLN A 231 9.42 -10.15 -11.80
CA GLN A 231 9.82 -10.19 -13.21
C GLN A 231 10.47 -8.88 -13.70
N GLN A 232 11.37 -8.32 -12.88
CA GLN A 232 12.02 -7.04 -13.16
C GLN A 232 13.50 -7.06 -12.76
N GLN A 233 14.26 -6.09 -13.29
CA GLN A 233 15.64 -5.83 -12.89
C GLN A 233 15.66 -4.82 -11.73
N VAL A 234 16.35 -5.18 -10.67
CA VAL A 234 16.56 -4.40 -9.45
C VAL A 234 17.94 -3.77 -9.50
N GLY A 235 17.98 -2.44 -9.50
CA GLY A 235 19.24 -1.71 -9.53
C GLY A 235 19.91 -1.66 -8.15
N VAL A 236 21.21 -1.98 -8.11
CA VAL A 236 22.07 -1.83 -6.92
C VAL A 236 23.23 -0.89 -7.25
N ALA A 237 23.45 0.10 -6.38
CA ALA A 237 24.57 1.02 -6.47
C ALA A 237 25.75 0.51 -5.63
N LEU A 238 26.82 0.14 -6.32
CA LEU A 238 28.10 -0.26 -5.74
C LEU A 238 29.02 0.94 -5.58
N VAL A 239 29.67 1.04 -4.43
CA VAL A 239 30.58 2.14 -4.11
C VAL A 239 31.84 1.57 -3.49
N LEU A 240 33.00 1.77 -4.13
CA LEU A 240 34.29 1.54 -3.51
C LEU A 240 34.66 2.81 -2.71
N HIS A 241 34.70 2.69 -1.38
CA HIS A 241 35.09 3.78 -0.47
C HIS A 241 36.14 3.29 0.54
N ARG A 242 37.29 3.96 0.60
CA ARG A 242 38.45 3.65 1.44
C ARG A 242 38.85 2.17 1.36
N GLY A 243 38.90 1.64 0.14
CA GLY A 243 39.26 0.24 -0.12
C GLY A 243 38.21 -0.80 0.30
N ARG A 244 36.99 -0.39 0.65
CA ARG A 244 35.87 -1.29 0.95
C ARG A 244 34.73 -1.07 -0.04
N VAL A 245 34.11 -2.15 -0.49
CA VAL A 245 32.93 -2.08 -1.37
C VAL A 245 31.67 -2.05 -0.52
N HIS A 246 30.82 -1.08 -0.80
CA HIS A 246 29.51 -0.87 -0.21
C HIS A 246 28.44 -1.06 -1.29
N ALA A 247 27.26 -1.52 -0.90
CA ALA A 247 26.18 -1.78 -1.83
C ALA A 247 24.83 -1.36 -1.23
N LEU A 248 24.15 -0.44 -1.90
CA LEU A 248 22.84 0.10 -1.53
C LEU A 248 21.87 -0.01 -2.72
N GLY A 249 20.57 -0.01 -2.49
CA GLY A 249 19.58 0.10 -3.58
C GLY A 249 19.85 1.33 -4.46
N ALA A 250 19.73 1.20 -5.78
CA ALA A 250 20.06 2.28 -6.72
C ALA A 250 18.98 3.36 -6.81
N ARG A 251 17.75 3.10 -6.34
CA ARG A 251 16.67 4.09 -6.33
C ARG A 251 16.53 4.71 -4.95
N CYS A 252 16.68 6.03 -4.88
CA CYS A 252 16.57 6.78 -3.64
C CYS A 252 15.17 6.66 -3.03
N SER A 253 15.09 6.19 -1.79
CA SER A 253 13.88 6.16 -0.94
C SER A 253 13.04 7.45 -0.91
N HIS A 254 13.60 8.63 -1.19
CA HIS A 254 12.82 9.88 -1.19
C HIS A 254 11.87 10.02 -2.38
N MET A 255 12.39 10.00 -3.61
CA MET A 255 11.61 10.21 -4.85
C MET A 255 12.05 9.31 -6.00
N GLY A 256 12.87 8.29 -5.73
CA GLY A 256 13.31 7.30 -6.71
C GLY A 256 14.50 7.73 -7.56
N GLY A 257 15.24 8.78 -7.18
CA GLY A 257 16.40 9.26 -7.92
C GLY A 257 17.53 8.22 -8.04
N PRO A 258 18.31 8.23 -9.14
CA PRO A 258 19.33 7.23 -9.43
C PRO A 258 20.59 7.50 -8.58
N LEU A 259 20.75 6.78 -7.47
CA LEU A 259 21.88 6.93 -6.57
C LEU A 259 23.21 6.53 -7.22
N ASP A 260 23.16 5.67 -8.24
CA ASP A 260 24.31 5.30 -9.07
C ASP A 260 24.84 6.45 -9.94
N GLN A 261 24.05 7.52 -10.13
CA GLN A 261 24.48 8.76 -10.79
C GLN A 261 24.86 9.85 -9.76
N GLY A 262 24.86 9.49 -8.48
CA GLY A 262 25.27 10.35 -7.38
C GLY A 262 26.78 10.43 -7.20
N TRP A 263 27.19 10.95 -6.05
CA TRP A 263 28.60 11.03 -5.65
C TRP A 263 28.77 10.70 -4.18
N VAL A 264 29.99 10.37 -3.77
CA VAL A 264 30.32 10.15 -2.36
C VAL A 264 30.82 11.44 -1.73
N LEU A 265 30.31 11.77 -0.54
CA LEU A 265 30.79 12.88 0.26
C LEU A 265 30.89 12.43 1.73
N GLU A 266 32.10 12.43 2.27
CA GLU A 266 32.37 12.04 3.67
C GLU A 266 31.81 10.65 4.03
N GLY A 267 31.99 9.66 3.15
CA GLY A 267 31.50 8.29 3.38
C GLY A 267 29.98 8.14 3.22
N ARG A 268 29.32 9.10 2.57
CA ARG A 268 27.87 9.08 2.31
C ARG A 268 27.58 9.15 0.82
N LEU A 269 26.66 8.33 0.35
CA LEU A 269 26.16 8.38 -1.02
C LEU A 269 25.13 9.52 -1.14
N VAL A 270 25.40 10.48 -2.01
CA VAL A 270 24.57 11.67 -2.23
C VAL A 270 23.70 11.48 -3.47
N CYS A 271 22.38 11.58 -3.29
CA CYS A 271 21.42 11.52 -4.38
C CYS A 271 21.56 12.75 -5.30
N PRO A 272 21.62 12.57 -6.64
CA PRO A 272 21.84 13.68 -7.57
C PRO A 272 20.62 14.59 -7.75
N TRP A 273 19.41 14.15 -7.37
CA TRP A 273 18.20 14.95 -7.54
C TRP A 273 18.04 16.01 -6.46
N HIS A 274 17.95 15.58 -5.21
CA HIS A 274 17.57 16.46 -4.09
C HIS A 274 18.61 16.46 -2.96
N GLY A 275 19.74 15.77 -3.13
CA GLY A 275 20.88 15.84 -2.22
C GLY A 275 20.76 15.00 -0.94
N SER A 276 19.76 14.12 -0.83
CA SER A 276 19.69 13.16 0.30
C SER A 276 20.99 12.38 0.42
N ARG A 277 21.48 12.23 1.65
CA ARG A 277 22.76 11.57 1.93
C ARG A 277 22.52 10.32 2.75
N PHE A 278 23.00 9.19 2.25
CA PHE A 278 22.89 7.90 2.91
C PHE A 278 24.25 7.43 3.38
N ASP A 279 24.36 7.03 4.63
CA ASP A 279 25.58 6.43 5.14
C ASP A 279 25.86 5.11 4.40
N LEU A 280 27.06 4.98 3.81
CA LEU A 280 27.42 3.83 2.98
C LEU A 280 27.43 2.49 3.74
N ARG A 281 27.57 2.54 5.07
CA ARG A 281 27.63 1.33 5.90
C ARG A 281 26.24 0.87 6.31
N THR A 282 25.40 1.82 6.70
CA THR A 282 24.12 1.55 7.36
C THR A 282 22.91 1.81 6.48
N GLY A 283 23.07 2.42 5.30
CA GLY A 283 21.96 2.82 4.43
C GLY A 283 21.05 3.91 5.01
N CYS A 284 21.21 4.28 6.28
CA CYS A 284 20.37 5.26 6.96
C CYS A 284 20.56 6.67 6.39
N PRO A 285 19.49 7.47 6.31
CA PRO A 285 19.59 8.87 5.91
C PRO A 285 20.40 9.63 6.98
N ALA A 286 21.57 10.12 6.59
CA ALA A 286 22.38 11.02 7.40
C ALA A 286 22.00 12.49 7.17
N GLN A 287 21.37 12.79 6.04
CA GLN A 287 20.83 14.10 5.71
C GLN A 287 19.64 13.95 4.76
N GLY A 288 18.58 14.72 5.00
CA GLY A 288 17.34 14.68 4.24
C GLY A 288 17.50 15.20 2.81
N PRO A 289 16.41 15.21 2.01
CA PRO A 289 15.02 15.08 2.45
C PRO A 289 14.51 13.65 2.76
N SER A 290 15.26 12.59 2.42
CA SER A 290 14.80 11.23 2.73
C SER A 290 14.71 10.96 4.23
N THR A 291 13.64 10.28 4.65
CA THR A 291 13.40 9.82 6.03
C THR A 291 13.57 8.30 6.18
N ALA A 292 13.54 7.55 5.08
CA ALA A 292 13.65 6.09 5.08
C ALA A 292 15.07 5.62 4.68
N PRO A 293 15.60 4.57 5.32
CA PRO A 293 16.89 3.97 4.97
C PRO A 293 16.85 3.36 3.57
N GLN A 294 18.01 3.31 2.90
CA GLN A 294 18.16 2.53 1.67
C GLN A 294 18.25 1.03 1.97
N PRO A 295 17.69 0.18 1.09
CA PRO A 295 17.98 -1.24 1.05
C PRO A 295 19.50 -1.47 1.01
N ARG A 296 19.97 -2.45 1.78
CA ARG A 296 21.39 -2.78 1.92
C ARG A 296 21.68 -4.16 1.38
N TYR A 297 22.92 -4.31 0.93
CA TYR A 297 23.44 -5.57 0.45
C TYR A 297 24.77 -5.87 1.16
N ALA A 298 24.87 -7.09 1.66
CA ALA A 298 26.12 -7.65 2.14
C ALA A 298 27.01 -7.86 0.92
N VAL A 299 28.28 -7.47 1.04
CA VAL A 299 29.26 -7.60 -0.03
C VAL A 299 30.38 -8.54 0.41
N ARG A 300 30.77 -9.44 -0.49
CA ARG A 300 31.95 -10.28 -0.34
C ARG A 300 32.83 -10.17 -1.58
N LEU A 301 34.14 -10.22 -1.40
CA LEU A 301 35.10 -10.35 -2.48
C LEU A 301 35.55 -11.80 -2.58
N ARG A 302 35.43 -12.39 -3.77
CA ARG A 302 35.90 -13.74 -4.06
C ARG A 302 36.63 -13.73 -5.40
N ASP A 303 37.90 -14.11 -5.41
CA ASP A 303 38.72 -14.20 -6.62
C ASP A 303 38.72 -12.90 -7.48
N GLY A 304 38.71 -11.75 -6.82
CA GLY A 304 38.66 -10.43 -7.47
C GLY A 304 37.28 -10.02 -8.00
N VAL A 305 36.24 -10.82 -7.76
CA VAL A 305 34.84 -10.55 -8.11
C VAL A 305 34.07 -10.08 -6.88
N VAL A 306 33.26 -9.04 -7.07
CA VAL A 306 32.28 -8.55 -6.10
C VAL A 306 31.06 -9.46 -6.18
N GLU A 307 30.74 -10.09 -5.05
CA GLU A 307 29.50 -10.81 -4.84
C GLU A 307 28.61 -10.02 -3.87
N LEU A 308 27.30 -10.07 -4.09
CA LEU A 308 26.34 -9.37 -3.24
C LEU A 308 25.12 -10.24 -2.90
N ARG A 309 24.57 -9.96 -1.72
CA ARG A 309 23.36 -10.59 -1.16
C ARG A 309 22.55 -9.52 -0.43
N ARG A 310 21.24 -9.51 -0.58
CA ARG A 310 20.36 -8.60 0.17
C ARG A 310 20.49 -8.83 1.68
N GLU A 311 20.66 -7.76 2.45
CA GLU A 311 20.53 -7.81 3.92
C GLU A 311 19.05 -7.62 4.31
N GLN A 312 18.38 -8.70 4.71
CA GLN A 312 16.95 -8.65 5.04
C GLN A 312 16.64 -7.68 6.17
N GLU A 313 15.55 -6.94 6.02
CA GLU A 313 15.01 -6.09 7.08
C GLU A 313 14.19 -6.95 8.07
N PRO A 314 13.99 -6.50 9.31
CA PRO A 314 13.11 -7.20 10.25
C PRO A 314 11.71 -7.39 9.63
N GLY A 315 11.29 -8.66 9.45
CA GLY A 315 10.04 -9.01 8.76
C GLY A 315 10.21 -9.52 7.32
N ASP A 316 11.36 -9.27 6.69
CA ASP A 316 11.77 -9.87 5.41
C ASP A 316 12.56 -11.18 5.62
N GLU A 317 12.53 -11.72 6.85
CA GLU A 317 13.30 -12.93 7.21
C GLU A 317 12.89 -14.09 6.30
N VAL A 318 13.84 -14.52 5.47
CA VAL A 318 13.70 -15.71 4.64
C VAL A 318 13.63 -16.88 5.58
N VAL A 319 12.47 -17.52 5.58
CA VAL A 319 12.24 -18.80 6.24
C VAL A 319 13.26 -19.81 5.70
N THR A 320 14.24 -20.13 6.56
CA THR A 320 15.30 -21.08 6.25
C THR A 320 14.78 -22.52 6.35
N PRO A 321 15.49 -23.51 5.79
CA PRO A 321 15.17 -24.91 6.03
C PRO A 321 15.11 -25.28 7.53
N GLY A 322 15.90 -24.60 8.38
CA GLY A 322 15.85 -24.76 9.83
C GLY A 322 14.57 -24.21 10.45
N ASP A 323 14.08 -23.07 9.96
CA ASP A 323 12.81 -22.48 10.40
C ASP A 323 11.62 -23.34 9.96
N LEU A 324 11.68 -23.89 8.73
CA LEU A 324 10.70 -24.87 8.24
C LEU A 324 10.65 -26.13 9.09
N ALA A 325 11.81 -26.61 9.57
CA ALA A 325 11.91 -27.77 10.45
C ALA A 325 11.35 -27.50 11.86
N GLN A 326 11.30 -26.23 12.29
CA GLN A 326 10.78 -25.79 13.59
C GLN A 326 9.31 -25.35 13.54
N MET A 327 8.76 -25.04 12.37
CA MET A 327 7.32 -24.76 12.21
C MET A 327 6.48 -25.98 12.63
N ALA A 328 5.34 -25.71 13.30
CA ALA A 328 4.45 -26.74 13.84
C ALA A 328 4.24 -27.90 12.84
N PRO A 329 4.32 -29.17 13.31
CA PRO A 329 4.20 -30.32 12.43
C PRO A 329 2.85 -30.28 11.71
N ALA A 330 2.85 -30.67 10.43
CA ALA A 330 1.61 -30.93 9.71
C ALA A 330 0.74 -31.90 10.54
N PRO A 331 -0.61 -31.78 10.50
CA PRO A 331 -1.48 -32.76 11.13
C PRO A 331 -1.05 -34.17 10.71
N PRO A 332 -1.10 -35.16 11.63
CA PRO A 332 -0.45 -36.44 11.44
C PRO A 332 -0.86 -37.07 10.10
N ALA A 333 0.15 -37.34 9.28
CA ALA A 333 0.01 -38.06 8.03
C ALA A 333 -0.61 -39.43 8.32
N GLY A 334 -1.44 -39.90 7.40
CA GLY A 334 -1.78 -41.32 7.36
C GLY A 334 -0.52 -42.16 7.10
N PRO A 335 -0.61 -43.51 7.14
CA PRO A 335 0.51 -44.34 6.74
C PRO A 335 1.03 -43.93 5.35
N PRO A 336 2.36 -43.90 5.13
CA PRO A 336 2.95 -43.29 3.96
C PRO A 336 2.52 -44.01 2.69
N ALA A 337 1.65 -43.38 1.91
CA ALA A 337 1.47 -43.75 0.52
C ALA A 337 2.50 -42.96 -0.29
N GLN A 338 3.44 -43.66 -0.94
CA GLN A 338 4.34 -43.09 -1.97
C GLN A 338 3.58 -42.43 -3.16
N ALA A 339 2.24 -42.40 -3.13
CA ALA A 339 1.33 -41.95 -4.17
C ALA A 339 0.45 -40.74 -3.78
N ALA A 340 0.60 -40.15 -2.58
CA ALA A 340 -0.20 -38.99 -2.19
C ALA A 340 0.15 -37.74 -3.03
N ARG A 341 -0.86 -37.09 -3.61
CA ARG A 341 -0.67 -35.88 -4.43
C ARG A 341 -0.14 -34.74 -3.58
N LYS A 342 0.63 -33.84 -4.20
CA LYS A 342 1.10 -32.63 -3.53
C LYS A 342 -0.01 -31.58 -3.45
N ALA A 343 0.10 -30.65 -2.52
CA ALA A 343 -0.88 -29.58 -2.33
C ALA A 343 -1.15 -28.76 -3.60
N ASP A 344 -0.10 -28.41 -4.35
CA ASP A 344 -0.19 -27.71 -5.63
C ASP A 344 -0.97 -28.52 -6.69
N GLU A 345 -0.81 -29.85 -6.71
CA GLU A 345 -1.54 -30.74 -7.61
C GLU A 345 -3.04 -30.80 -7.26
N VAL A 346 -3.36 -30.90 -5.97
CA VAL A 346 -4.75 -30.95 -5.46
C VAL A 346 -5.50 -29.65 -5.77
N LEU A 347 -4.89 -28.51 -5.48
CA LEU A 347 -5.49 -27.19 -5.73
C LEU A 347 -5.61 -26.90 -7.23
N THR A 348 -4.59 -27.24 -8.03
CA THR A 348 -4.66 -27.12 -9.49
C THR A 348 -5.82 -27.91 -10.08
N GLU A 349 -6.06 -29.12 -9.61
CA GLU A 349 -7.22 -29.90 -10.09
C GLU A 349 -8.55 -29.27 -9.66
N HIS A 350 -8.61 -28.71 -8.46
CA HIS A 350 -9.80 -27.99 -8.00
C HIS A 350 -10.03 -26.72 -8.82
N HIS A 351 -8.99 -25.97 -9.19
CA HIS A 351 -9.08 -24.85 -10.15
C HIS A 351 -9.66 -25.30 -11.49
N MET A 352 -9.22 -26.45 -12.02
CA MET A 352 -9.75 -26.98 -13.27
C MET A 352 -11.24 -27.35 -13.14
N LEU A 353 -11.69 -27.85 -11.99
CA LEU A 353 -13.11 -28.10 -11.74
C LEU A 353 -13.92 -26.79 -11.79
N LEU A 354 -13.46 -25.75 -11.11
CA LEU A 354 -14.11 -24.43 -11.10
C LEU A 354 -14.21 -23.87 -12.52
N ARG A 355 -13.11 -23.90 -13.31
CA ARG A 355 -13.08 -23.48 -14.72
C ARG A 355 -14.11 -24.23 -15.57
N ARG A 356 -14.19 -25.56 -15.44
CA ARG A 356 -15.17 -26.39 -16.16
C ARG A 356 -16.61 -26.04 -15.79
N LEU A 357 -16.89 -25.72 -14.53
CA LEU A 357 -18.24 -25.31 -14.09
C LEU A 357 -18.66 -24.00 -14.76
N PHE A 358 -17.76 -23.00 -14.85
CA PHE A 358 -18.03 -21.78 -15.60
C PHE A 358 -18.30 -22.04 -17.08
N GLU A 359 -17.43 -22.81 -17.74
CA GLU A 359 -17.60 -23.17 -19.15
C GLU A 359 -18.94 -23.85 -19.40
N ARG A 360 -19.36 -24.75 -18.50
CA ARG A 360 -20.64 -25.44 -18.61
C ARG A 360 -21.83 -24.50 -18.45
N ILE A 361 -21.80 -23.57 -17.48
CA ILE A 361 -22.88 -22.57 -17.29
C ILE A 361 -22.98 -21.64 -18.51
N GLN A 362 -21.85 -21.29 -19.13
CA GLN A 362 -21.78 -20.41 -20.29
C GLN A 362 -22.23 -21.09 -21.59
N ALA A 363 -22.06 -22.41 -21.70
CA ALA A 363 -22.47 -23.18 -22.87
C ALA A 363 -23.98 -23.47 -22.94
N LEU A 364 -24.71 -23.36 -21.82
CA LEU A 364 -26.15 -23.62 -21.78
C LEU A 364 -26.98 -22.42 -22.32
N PRO A 365 -28.14 -22.67 -22.95
CA PRO A 365 -29.10 -21.62 -23.31
C PRO A 365 -29.52 -20.79 -22.11
N ARG A 366 -29.80 -19.49 -22.30
CA ARG A 366 -30.01 -18.55 -21.19
C ARG A 366 -31.19 -18.92 -20.30
N GLU A 367 -32.23 -19.47 -20.91
CA GLU A 367 -33.48 -19.87 -20.28
C GLU A 367 -33.42 -21.27 -19.65
N ASP A 368 -32.29 -21.97 -19.77
CA ASP A 368 -32.14 -23.33 -19.25
C ASP A 368 -32.13 -23.33 -17.70
N PRO A 369 -33.06 -24.03 -17.03
CA PRO A 369 -33.12 -24.08 -15.58
C PRO A 369 -31.85 -24.70 -14.95
N ALA A 370 -31.13 -25.56 -15.68
CA ALA A 370 -29.90 -26.20 -15.19
C ALA A 370 -28.78 -25.18 -14.90
N ARG A 371 -28.84 -23.96 -15.46
CA ARG A 371 -27.88 -22.89 -15.14
C ARG A 371 -27.90 -22.52 -13.65
N ARG A 372 -29.10 -22.50 -13.04
CA ARG A 372 -29.24 -22.19 -11.61
C ARG A 372 -28.60 -23.27 -10.75
N ASP A 373 -28.81 -24.54 -11.09
CA ASP A 373 -28.25 -25.66 -10.35
C ASP A 373 -26.73 -25.71 -10.46
N LEU A 374 -26.19 -25.48 -11.66
CA LEU A 374 -24.74 -25.37 -11.87
C LEU A 374 -24.13 -24.16 -11.15
N LEU A 375 -24.83 -23.03 -11.09
CA LEU A 375 -24.38 -21.86 -10.33
C LEU A 375 -24.31 -22.15 -8.83
N ARG A 376 -25.27 -22.90 -8.27
CA ARG A 376 -25.21 -23.34 -6.86
C ARG A 376 -24.09 -24.35 -6.62
N ALA A 377 -23.84 -25.25 -7.57
CA ALA A 377 -22.70 -26.15 -7.51
C ALA A 377 -21.37 -25.38 -7.51
N LEU A 378 -21.23 -24.41 -8.42
CA LEU A 378 -20.08 -23.50 -8.46
C LEU A 378 -19.91 -22.73 -7.14
N ALA A 379 -20.98 -22.16 -6.60
CA ALA A 379 -20.95 -21.44 -5.33
C ALA A 379 -20.44 -22.35 -4.19
N SER A 380 -20.97 -23.57 -4.10
CA SER A 380 -20.53 -24.53 -3.08
C SER A 380 -19.06 -24.93 -3.27
N GLU A 381 -18.62 -25.18 -4.50
CA GLU A 381 -17.24 -25.59 -4.75
C GLU A 381 -16.25 -24.45 -4.48
N LEU A 382 -16.62 -23.20 -4.80
CA LEU A 382 -15.80 -22.03 -4.52
C LEU A 382 -15.66 -21.78 -3.02
N GLU A 383 -16.75 -21.89 -2.24
CA GLU A 383 -16.68 -21.78 -0.78
C GLU A 383 -15.81 -22.87 -0.14
N ILE A 384 -15.86 -24.09 -0.67
CA ILE A 384 -15.00 -25.18 -0.20
C ILE A 384 -13.53 -24.86 -0.53
N HIS A 385 -13.27 -24.37 -1.73
CA HIS A 385 -11.94 -23.99 -2.20
C HIS A 385 -11.31 -22.92 -1.32
N GLU A 386 -12.01 -21.79 -1.12
CA GLU A 386 -11.56 -20.71 -0.24
C GLU A 386 -11.30 -21.24 1.19
N SER A 387 -12.19 -22.10 1.70
CA SER A 387 -12.06 -22.67 3.05
C SER A 387 -10.81 -23.55 3.21
N ILE A 388 -10.49 -24.41 2.26
CA ILE A 388 -9.32 -25.30 2.39
C ILE A 388 -8.02 -24.51 2.26
N GLU A 389 -8.02 -23.45 1.46
CA GLU A 389 -6.86 -22.59 1.31
C GLU A 389 -6.61 -21.78 2.58
N ASP A 390 -7.65 -21.11 3.09
CA ASP A 390 -7.57 -20.27 4.28
C ASP A 390 -7.14 -21.03 5.54
N HIS A 391 -7.58 -22.29 5.69
CA HIS A 391 -7.39 -23.05 6.93
C HIS A 391 -6.23 -24.04 6.86
N ILE A 392 -5.78 -24.44 5.67
CA ILE A 392 -4.75 -25.46 5.50
C ILE A 392 -3.57 -24.92 4.69
N PHE A 393 -3.81 -24.43 3.48
CA PHE A 393 -2.73 -24.06 2.57
C PHE A 393 -2.02 -22.76 2.99
N TYR A 394 -2.75 -21.65 3.09
CA TYR A 394 -2.20 -20.33 3.42
C TYR A 394 -1.46 -20.28 4.76
N PRO A 395 -1.97 -20.87 5.86
CA PRO A 395 -1.22 -20.91 7.12
C PRO A 395 0.12 -21.64 6.98
N ALA A 396 0.20 -22.65 6.11
CA ALA A 396 1.41 -23.41 5.87
C ALA A 396 2.40 -22.67 4.95
N VAL A 397 1.92 -21.91 3.97
CA VAL A 397 2.78 -21.21 2.99
C VAL A 397 3.09 -19.75 3.36
N ARG A 398 2.43 -19.14 4.35
CA ARG A 398 2.63 -17.73 4.76
C ARG A 398 4.08 -17.37 5.08
N ALA A 399 4.86 -18.37 5.48
CA ALA A 399 6.25 -18.23 5.87
C ALA A 399 7.16 -18.17 4.63
N VAL A 400 6.74 -18.78 3.52
CA VAL A 400 7.53 -18.87 2.28
C VAL A 400 6.97 -18.03 1.13
N SER A 401 5.76 -17.47 1.29
CA SER A 401 5.07 -16.64 0.31
C SER A 401 4.47 -15.38 0.93
N GLU A 402 4.83 -14.23 0.37
CA GLU A 402 4.27 -12.90 0.72
C GLU A 402 2.90 -12.65 0.09
N ASP A 403 2.45 -13.54 -0.82
CA ASP A 403 1.21 -13.36 -1.58
C ASP A 403 -0.06 -13.72 -0.77
N VAL A 404 0.08 -14.33 0.41
CA VAL A 404 -1.08 -14.78 1.22
C VAL A 404 -2.07 -13.64 1.55
N PRO A 405 -1.63 -12.44 1.98
CA PRO A 405 -2.56 -11.32 2.20
C PRO A 405 -3.29 -10.86 0.93
N VAL A 406 -2.64 -10.99 -0.23
CA VAL A 406 -3.25 -10.67 -1.53
C VAL A 406 -4.32 -11.69 -1.86
N ALA A 407 -4.03 -12.99 -1.68
CA ALA A 407 -4.99 -14.07 -1.93
C ALA A 407 -6.25 -13.97 -1.05
N HIS A 408 -6.11 -13.66 0.24
CA HIS A 408 -7.27 -13.36 1.10
C HIS A 408 -8.08 -12.15 0.62
N ALA A 409 -7.44 -11.13 0.02
CA ALA A 409 -8.15 -10.00 -0.57
C ALA A 409 -8.91 -10.41 -1.84
N GLU A 410 -8.33 -11.30 -2.65
CA GLU A 410 -8.99 -11.89 -3.82
C GLU A 410 -10.20 -12.73 -3.41
N HIS A 411 -10.10 -13.60 -2.40
CA HIS A 411 -11.23 -14.37 -1.85
C HIS A 411 -12.42 -13.47 -1.45
N ARG A 412 -12.17 -12.34 -0.78
CA ARG A 412 -13.24 -11.38 -0.47
C ARG A 412 -13.92 -10.83 -1.72
N GLN A 413 -13.14 -10.51 -2.75
CA GLN A 413 -13.69 -10.05 -4.04
C GLN A 413 -14.49 -11.14 -4.75
N LEU A 414 -14.03 -12.40 -4.71
CA LEU A 414 -14.75 -13.55 -5.26
C LEU A 414 -16.08 -13.75 -4.55
N SER A 415 -16.08 -13.75 -3.23
CA SER A 415 -17.28 -13.82 -2.39
C SER A 415 -18.29 -12.70 -2.72
N ASP A 416 -17.84 -11.46 -2.87
CA ASP A 416 -18.71 -10.33 -3.24
C ASP A 416 -19.33 -10.48 -4.64
N LEU A 417 -18.52 -10.88 -5.63
CA LEU A 417 -18.98 -11.12 -7.00
C LEU A 417 -19.93 -12.30 -7.08
N LEU A 418 -19.67 -13.38 -6.33
CA LEU A 418 -20.54 -14.54 -6.25
C LEU A 418 -21.90 -14.16 -5.64
N ALA A 419 -21.89 -13.43 -4.52
CA ALA A 419 -23.11 -12.97 -3.86
C ALA A 419 -23.96 -12.07 -4.79
N ALA A 420 -23.33 -11.18 -5.56
CA ALA A 420 -24.03 -10.38 -6.55
C ALA A 420 -24.60 -11.24 -7.70
N THR A 421 -23.81 -12.21 -8.18
CA THR A 421 -24.21 -13.10 -9.29
C THR A 421 -25.39 -14.00 -8.91
N LEU A 422 -25.40 -14.56 -7.68
CA LEU A 422 -26.48 -15.43 -7.19
C LEU A 422 -27.85 -14.73 -7.14
N LYS A 423 -27.88 -13.41 -6.90
CA LYS A 423 -29.12 -12.61 -6.84
C LYS A 423 -29.75 -12.32 -8.20
N LEU A 424 -29.01 -12.52 -9.29
CA LEU A 424 -29.48 -12.19 -10.62
C LEU A 424 -30.28 -13.34 -11.23
N ASN A 425 -31.22 -12.99 -12.11
CA ASN A 425 -31.92 -13.96 -12.93
C ASN A 425 -30.99 -14.44 -14.06
N THR A 426 -30.81 -15.77 -14.16
CA THR A 426 -29.87 -16.44 -15.08
C THR A 426 -30.17 -16.20 -16.56
N ALA A 427 -31.39 -15.77 -16.91
CA ALA A 427 -31.74 -15.45 -18.30
C ALA A 427 -31.35 -14.02 -18.72
N THR A 428 -30.93 -13.17 -17.78
CA THR A 428 -30.73 -11.74 -18.04
C THR A 428 -29.32 -11.40 -18.57
N PRO A 429 -29.17 -10.35 -19.39
CA PRO A 429 -27.85 -9.85 -19.80
C PRO A 429 -26.97 -9.42 -18.61
N ALA A 430 -27.58 -8.93 -17.53
CA ALA A 430 -26.85 -8.54 -16.31
C ALA A 430 -26.17 -9.74 -15.64
N PHE A 431 -26.84 -10.90 -15.61
CA PHE A 431 -26.24 -12.14 -15.13
C PHE A 431 -25.02 -12.55 -15.96
N GLU A 432 -25.10 -12.44 -17.28
CA GLU A 432 -23.97 -12.76 -18.17
C GLU A 432 -22.74 -11.87 -17.92
N GLU A 433 -22.97 -10.59 -17.64
CA GLU A 433 -21.90 -9.65 -17.29
C GLU A 433 -21.23 -10.02 -15.96
N HIS A 434 -22.04 -10.31 -14.93
CA HIS A 434 -21.53 -10.68 -13.61
C HIS A 434 -20.84 -12.06 -13.63
N LEU A 435 -21.39 -13.03 -14.35
CA LEU A 435 -20.78 -14.35 -14.52
C LEU A 435 -19.42 -14.25 -15.22
N ARG A 436 -19.28 -13.39 -16.26
CA ARG A 436 -17.98 -13.13 -16.89
C ARG A 436 -16.99 -12.46 -15.94
N ALA A 437 -17.44 -11.48 -15.15
CA ALA A 437 -16.60 -10.81 -14.18
C ALA A 437 -16.11 -11.77 -13.08
N LEU A 438 -17.02 -12.62 -12.56
CA LEU A 438 -16.69 -13.65 -11.59
C LEU A 438 -15.71 -14.69 -12.18
N HIS A 439 -15.94 -15.17 -13.41
CA HIS A 439 -15.03 -16.10 -14.08
C HIS A 439 -13.63 -15.49 -14.27
N ALA A 440 -13.54 -14.22 -14.68
CA ALA A 440 -12.27 -13.52 -14.83
C ALA A 440 -11.53 -13.38 -13.49
N ALA A 441 -12.26 -13.08 -12.40
CA ALA A 441 -11.69 -12.97 -11.07
C ALA A 441 -11.17 -14.32 -10.56
N VAL A 442 -11.94 -15.42 -10.71
CA VAL A 442 -11.50 -16.77 -10.32
C VAL A 442 -10.26 -17.19 -11.10
N ASN A 443 -10.20 -16.92 -12.42
CA ASN A 443 -9.02 -17.23 -13.22
C ASN A 443 -7.80 -16.40 -12.85
N HIS A 444 -7.99 -15.14 -12.47
CA HIS A 444 -6.90 -14.30 -11.98
C HIS A 444 -6.31 -14.87 -10.69
N HIS A 445 -7.17 -15.17 -9.72
CA HIS A 445 -6.83 -15.75 -8.44
C HIS A 445 -6.08 -17.08 -8.59
N ALA A 446 -6.71 -18.08 -9.22
CA ALA A 446 -6.10 -19.39 -9.47
C ALA A 446 -4.78 -19.28 -10.26
N GLY A 447 -4.74 -18.40 -11.25
CA GLY A 447 -3.52 -18.18 -12.04
C GLY A 447 -2.39 -17.50 -11.26
N SER A 448 -2.71 -16.61 -10.32
CA SER A 448 -1.75 -15.95 -9.44
C SER A 448 -1.06 -16.98 -8.54
N GLU A 449 -1.85 -17.85 -7.92
CA GLU A 449 -1.34 -18.93 -7.07
C GLU A 449 -0.52 -19.93 -7.86
N GLU A 450 -1.02 -20.38 -9.01
CA GLU A 450 -0.33 -21.33 -9.89
C GLU A 450 1.04 -20.81 -10.34
N ARG A 451 1.17 -19.52 -10.66
CA ARG A 451 2.43 -18.93 -11.15
C ARG A 451 3.39 -18.55 -10.04
N SER A 452 2.89 -18.07 -8.90
CA SER A 452 3.69 -17.47 -7.83
C SER A 452 3.67 -18.33 -6.57
N MET A 453 2.50 -18.49 -5.95
CA MET A 453 2.39 -19.10 -4.63
C MET A 453 2.79 -20.59 -4.63
N PHE A 454 2.44 -21.36 -5.66
CA PHE A 454 2.82 -22.77 -5.77
C PHE A 454 4.31 -22.95 -6.00
N ALA A 455 4.96 -22.01 -6.71
CA ALA A 455 6.41 -21.99 -6.87
C ALA A 455 7.09 -21.70 -5.52
N HIS A 456 6.55 -20.78 -4.72
CA HIS A 456 7.04 -20.49 -3.36
C HIS A 456 6.83 -21.68 -2.41
N ALA A 457 5.70 -22.37 -2.53
CA ALA A 457 5.35 -23.53 -1.72
C ALA A 457 6.34 -24.70 -1.92
N GLN A 458 7.02 -24.82 -3.07
CA GLN A 458 8.07 -25.83 -3.29
C GLN A 458 9.21 -25.72 -2.26
N ARG A 459 9.44 -24.53 -1.68
CA ARG A 459 10.44 -24.32 -0.62
C ARG A 459 10.14 -25.13 0.65
N LEU A 460 8.88 -25.54 0.87
CA LEU A 460 8.48 -26.39 1.99
C LEU A 460 9.05 -27.83 1.90
N GLY A 461 9.50 -28.24 0.71
CA GLY A 461 9.98 -29.59 0.45
C GLY A 461 8.87 -30.59 0.16
N GLU A 462 9.22 -31.64 -0.58
CA GLU A 462 8.27 -32.60 -1.14
C GLU A 462 7.42 -33.32 -0.08
N ALA A 463 8.04 -33.79 1.01
CA ALA A 463 7.34 -34.51 2.08
C ALA A 463 6.23 -33.65 2.72
N ARG A 464 6.50 -32.35 2.93
CA ARG A 464 5.54 -31.42 3.52
C ARG A 464 4.41 -31.08 2.55
N LEU A 465 4.73 -30.90 1.27
CA LEU A 465 3.71 -30.68 0.24
C LEU A 465 2.76 -31.87 0.06
N ARG A 466 3.26 -33.11 0.16
CA ARG A 466 2.41 -34.31 0.12
C ARG A 466 1.53 -34.41 1.37
N ALA A 467 2.06 -34.14 2.56
CA ALA A 467 1.25 -34.10 3.79
C ALA A 467 0.15 -33.03 3.72
N LEU A 468 0.44 -31.86 3.16
CA LEU A 468 -0.56 -30.82 2.90
C LEU A 468 -1.59 -31.28 1.87
N GLY A 469 -1.17 -31.96 0.80
CA GLY A 469 -2.07 -32.54 -0.19
C GLY A 469 -3.07 -33.52 0.41
N GLU A 470 -2.61 -34.45 1.26
CA GLU A 470 -3.50 -35.37 2.00
C GLU A 470 -4.50 -34.63 2.89
N ALA A 471 -4.04 -33.57 3.57
CA ALA A 471 -4.92 -32.75 4.43
C ALA A 471 -5.98 -32.00 3.62
N LEU A 472 -5.60 -31.44 2.47
CA LEU A 472 -6.51 -30.75 1.54
C LEU A 472 -7.54 -31.72 0.96
N GLU A 473 -7.12 -32.90 0.50
CA GLU A 473 -8.02 -33.93 -0.02
C GLU A 473 -9.02 -34.42 1.04
N ARG A 474 -8.53 -34.68 2.25
CA ARG A 474 -9.39 -35.07 3.37
C ARG A 474 -10.41 -33.98 3.68
N SER A 475 -9.97 -32.73 3.76
CA SER A 475 -10.87 -31.60 3.99
C SER A 475 -11.85 -31.39 2.84
N LEU A 476 -11.44 -31.57 1.59
CA LEU A 476 -12.32 -31.53 0.41
C LEU A 476 -13.44 -32.58 0.54
N GLU A 477 -13.06 -33.82 0.84
CA GLU A 477 -14.00 -34.93 1.00
C GLU A 477 -14.93 -34.70 2.19
N GLU A 478 -14.40 -34.30 3.35
CA GLU A 478 -15.19 -33.97 4.53
C GLU A 478 -16.19 -32.84 4.26
N GLN A 479 -15.74 -31.76 3.60
CA GLN A 479 -16.59 -30.65 3.23
C GLN A 479 -17.70 -31.09 2.27
N ARG A 480 -17.43 -31.96 1.28
CA ARG A 480 -18.41 -32.46 0.31
C ARG A 480 -19.38 -33.50 0.91
N SER A 481 -18.91 -34.39 1.78
CA SER A 481 -19.68 -35.52 2.31
C SER A 481 -20.47 -35.20 3.59
N SER A 482 -19.98 -34.27 4.41
CA SER A 482 -20.61 -33.89 5.69
C SER A 482 -22.02 -33.32 5.49
N ARG A 483 -23.02 -33.98 6.10
CA ARG A 483 -24.42 -33.53 6.06
C ARG A 483 -24.58 -32.13 6.66
N ALA A 484 -23.88 -31.84 7.76
CA ALA A 484 -23.94 -30.54 8.43
C ALA A 484 -23.32 -29.45 7.56
N SER A 485 -22.15 -29.69 6.98
CA SER A 485 -21.45 -28.71 6.13
C SER A 485 -22.24 -28.42 4.84
N ARG A 486 -22.82 -29.46 4.21
CA ARG A 486 -23.72 -29.27 3.05
C ARG A 486 -24.97 -28.49 3.41
N ALA A 487 -25.63 -28.81 4.53
CA ALA A 487 -26.84 -28.12 4.96
C ALA A 487 -26.57 -26.64 5.27
N PHE A 488 -25.44 -26.34 5.93
CA PHE A 488 -25.03 -24.97 6.22
C PHE A 488 -24.73 -24.18 4.95
N ARG A 489 -23.97 -24.72 3.99
CA ARG A 489 -23.71 -24.05 2.71
C ARG A 489 -24.98 -23.85 1.89
N ALA A 490 -25.86 -24.85 1.82
CA ALA A 490 -27.14 -24.72 1.14
C ALA A 490 -28.00 -23.60 1.76
N LEU A 491 -28.04 -23.49 3.09
CA LEU A 491 -28.70 -22.38 3.78
C LEU A 491 -28.05 -21.03 3.43
N LYS A 492 -26.73 -20.93 3.49
CA LYS A 492 -25.98 -19.70 3.16
C LYS A 492 -26.26 -19.25 1.72
N ILE A 493 -26.19 -20.15 0.74
CA ILE A 493 -26.50 -19.89 -0.66
C ILE A 493 -27.96 -19.42 -0.80
N SER A 494 -28.92 -20.09 -0.14
CA SER A 494 -30.33 -19.68 -0.17
C SER A 494 -30.55 -18.27 0.40
N LEU A 495 -29.87 -17.92 1.49
CA LEU A 495 -29.93 -16.57 2.07
C LEU A 495 -29.34 -15.52 1.13
N LEU A 496 -28.27 -15.86 0.41
CA LEU A 496 -27.65 -14.96 -0.57
C LEU A 496 -28.52 -14.78 -1.82
N GLU A 497 -29.30 -15.80 -2.22
CA GLU A 497 -30.30 -15.71 -3.29
C GLU A 497 -31.48 -14.79 -2.93
N GLY A 498 -31.67 -14.46 -1.64
CA GLY A 498 -32.74 -13.58 -1.17
C GLY A 498 -34.11 -14.24 -1.11
N VAL A 499 -34.15 -15.56 -0.91
CA VAL A 499 -35.37 -16.37 -0.67
C VAL A 499 -35.81 -16.27 0.77
#